data_AF-A0AAX1U9E0-F1
#
_entry.id   AF-A0AAX1U9E0-F1
#
_cell.length_a   1.000
_cell.length_b   1.000
_cell.length_c   1.000
_cell.angle_alpha   90.00
_cell.angle_beta   90.00
_cell.angle_gamma   90.00
#
_symmetry.space_group_name_H-M   'P 1'
#
loop_
_entity.id
_entity.type
_entity.pdbx_description
1 polymer ?
#
loop_
_entity_poly.entity_id
_entity_poly.type
_entity_poly.pdbx_seq_one_letter_code
_entity_poly.pdbx_strand_id
1 'polypeptide(L)'
;MKSSSFQQAIQAQFDCLTKKVIKRTAMKYNRDISRRLKHEVPFSEISDLELNKAGVYDKYSSDYTAFNVLGMEVQVSDDQLSKALKCLPERKRNIILLSYFMDMSDVEIGELMNVVRTTVYRHRTSTLEELRKMMEEE
;
A
#
# COMPACT_ATOMS: atom_id res chain seq x y z
N MET A 1 0.89 -34.42 -61.98
CA MET A 1 2.07 -35.32 -61.97
C MET A 1 2.26 -35.83 -60.55
N LYS A 2 2.29 -37.15 -60.31
CA LYS A 2 2.62 -37.69 -58.98
C LYS A 2 4.08 -37.39 -58.69
N SER A 3 4.37 -36.82 -57.53
CA SER A 3 5.75 -36.64 -57.05
C SER A 3 6.46 -38.00 -57.02
N SER A 4 7.74 -38.01 -57.41
CA SER A 4 8.56 -39.24 -57.36
C SER A 4 8.63 -39.75 -55.92
N SER A 5 8.70 -41.08 -55.74
CA SER A 5 8.84 -41.73 -54.42
C SER A 5 9.97 -41.11 -53.58
N PHE A 6 11.06 -40.68 -54.22
CA PHE A 6 12.16 -39.98 -53.58
C PHE A 6 11.79 -38.57 -53.06
N GLN A 7 11.06 -37.79 -53.85
CA GLN A 7 10.59 -36.46 -53.44
C GLN A 7 9.60 -36.55 -52.27
N GLN A 8 8.73 -37.56 -52.28
CA GLN A 8 7.81 -37.82 -51.16
C GLN A 8 8.56 -38.19 -49.88
N ALA A 9 9.64 -38.98 -49.98
CA ALA A 9 10.49 -39.32 -48.84
C ALA A 9 11.17 -38.08 -48.24
N ILE A 10 11.72 -37.19 -49.07
CA ILE A 10 12.32 -35.92 -48.61
C ILE A 10 11.29 -35.05 -47.90
N GLN A 11 10.10 -34.91 -48.49
CA GLN A 11 9.02 -34.12 -47.90
C GLN A 11 8.56 -34.67 -46.54
N ALA A 12 8.42 -36.00 -46.43
CA ALA A 12 8.08 -36.67 -45.18
C ALA A 12 9.18 -36.50 -44.11
N GLN A 13 10.46 -36.54 -44.50
CA GLN A 13 11.57 -36.34 -43.58
C GLN A 13 11.59 -34.90 -43.03
N PHE A 14 11.37 -33.91 -43.90
CA PHE A 14 11.29 -32.51 -43.50
C PHE A 14 10.07 -32.25 -42.59
N ASP A 15 8.90 -32.79 -42.92
CA ASP A 15 7.69 -32.69 -42.10
C ASP A 15 7.91 -33.30 -40.70
N CYS A 16 8.54 -34.48 -40.63
CA CYS A 16 8.89 -35.13 -39.37
C CYS A 16 9.80 -34.25 -38.51
N LEU A 17 10.87 -33.68 -39.10
CA LEU A 17 11.79 -32.79 -38.41
C LEU A 17 11.08 -31.53 -37.91
N THR A 18 10.26 -30.91 -38.75
CA THR A 18 9.52 -29.68 -38.42
C THR A 18 8.57 -29.91 -37.26
N LYS A 19 7.78 -30.99 -37.31
CA LYS A 19 6.89 -31.41 -36.21
C LYS A 19 7.67 -31.68 -34.92
N LYS A 20 8.85 -32.31 -35.01
CA LYS A 20 9.71 -32.60 -33.85
C LYS A 20 10.25 -31.32 -33.22
N VAL A 21 10.68 -30.35 -34.03
CA VAL A 21 11.15 -29.05 -33.54
C VAL A 21 10.02 -28.32 -32.84
N ILE A 22 8.85 -28.17 -33.47
CA ILE A 22 7.68 -27.49 -32.88
C ILE A 22 7.26 -28.15 -31.56
N LYS A 23 7.21 -29.49 -31.50
CA LYS A 23 6.87 -30.21 -30.27
C LYS A 23 7.88 -29.93 -29.16
N ARG A 24 9.17 -29.95 -29.49
CA ARG A 24 10.24 -29.71 -28.50
C ARG A 24 10.30 -28.27 -28.03
N THR A 25 10.06 -27.30 -28.91
CA THR A 25 10.02 -25.88 -28.53
C THR A 25 8.84 -25.60 -27.60
N ALA A 26 7.65 -26.15 -27.90
CA ALA A 26 6.49 -26.04 -26.99
C ALA A 26 6.76 -26.67 -25.62
N MET A 27 7.37 -27.86 -25.59
CA MET A 27 7.77 -28.51 -24.33
C MET A 27 8.80 -27.69 -23.53
N LYS A 28 9.78 -27.11 -24.22
CA LYS A 28 10.79 -26.25 -23.59
C LYS A 28 10.13 -25.00 -23.00
N TYR A 29 9.28 -24.33 -23.77
CA TYR A 29 8.54 -23.15 -23.32
C TYR A 29 7.73 -23.42 -22.05
N ASN A 30 6.94 -24.49 -22.04
CA ASN A 30 6.15 -24.85 -20.85
C ASN A 30 7.04 -25.17 -19.65
N ARG A 31 8.16 -25.87 -19.85
CA ARG A 31 9.12 -26.16 -18.78
C ARG A 31 9.74 -24.88 -18.22
N ASP A 32 10.11 -23.95 -19.09
CA ASP A 32 10.71 -22.67 -18.69
C ASP A 32 9.71 -21.81 -17.91
N ILE A 33 8.44 -21.78 -18.31
CA ILE A 33 7.36 -21.12 -17.56
C ILE A 33 7.17 -21.77 -16.20
N SER A 34 7.00 -23.09 -16.13
CA SER A 34 6.82 -23.79 -14.86
C SER A 34 8.00 -23.62 -13.91
N ARG A 35 9.22 -23.42 -14.43
CA ARG A 35 10.40 -23.11 -13.59
C ARG A 35 10.33 -21.70 -13.01
N ARG A 36 9.92 -20.70 -13.80
CA ARG A 36 9.78 -19.32 -13.33
C ARG A 36 8.66 -19.19 -12.31
N LEU A 37 7.51 -19.79 -12.56
CA LEU A 37 6.34 -19.76 -11.66
C LEU A 37 6.59 -20.42 -10.28
N LYS A 38 7.70 -21.14 -10.08
CA LYS A 38 8.11 -21.61 -8.74
C LYS A 38 8.69 -20.50 -7.86
N HIS A 39 9.12 -19.40 -8.47
CA HIS A 39 9.87 -18.33 -7.81
C HIS A 39 9.35 -16.92 -8.13
N GLU A 40 8.58 -16.77 -9.21
CA GLU A 40 8.09 -15.49 -9.72
C GLU A 40 6.57 -15.54 -9.86
N VAL A 41 5.91 -14.43 -9.55
CA VAL A 41 4.48 -14.22 -9.78
C VAL A 41 4.34 -13.12 -10.83
N PRO A 42 3.48 -13.26 -11.85
CA PRO A 42 3.22 -12.21 -12.81
C PRO A 42 2.65 -10.96 -12.13
N PHE A 43 3.04 -9.76 -12.58
CA PHE A 43 2.50 -8.51 -12.03
C PHE A 43 0.97 -8.43 -12.09
N SER A 44 0.33 -9.04 -13.10
CA SER A 44 -1.13 -9.10 -13.23
C SER A 44 -1.82 -9.94 -12.15
N GLU A 45 -1.08 -10.80 -11.45
CA GLU A 45 -1.60 -11.65 -10.38
C GLU A 45 -1.25 -11.10 -8.99
N ILE A 46 -0.46 -10.03 -8.90
CA ILE A 46 -0.13 -9.34 -7.65
C ILE A 46 -1.27 -8.38 -7.31
N SER A 47 -1.70 -8.36 -6.06
CA SER A 47 -2.73 -7.41 -5.62
C SER A 47 -2.19 -5.98 -5.57
N ASP A 48 -3.05 -4.99 -5.84
CA ASP A 48 -2.67 -3.56 -5.73
C ASP A 48 -2.11 -3.24 -4.33
N LEU A 49 -2.62 -3.90 -3.28
CA LEU A 49 -2.15 -3.74 -1.91
C LEU A 49 -0.69 -4.19 -1.75
N GLU A 50 -0.30 -5.32 -2.33
CA GLU A 50 1.08 -5.82 -2.28
C GLU A 50 2.01 -4.96 -3.14
N LEU A 51 1.52 -4.50 -4.29
CA LEU A 51 2.26 -3.62 -5.18
C LEU A 51 2.55 -2.27 -4.50
N ASN A 52 1.56 -1.68 -3.84
CA ASN A 52 1.69 -0.44 -3.08
C ASN A 52 2.66 -0.55 -1.90
N LYS A 53 2.83 -1.75 -1.32
CA LYS A 53 3.85 -2.00 -0.27
C LYS A 53 5.26 -2.11 -0.82
N ALA A 54 5.42 -2.53 -2.07
CA ALA A 54 6.73 -2.67 -2.72
C ALA A 54 7.26 -1.33 -3.25
N GLY A 55 6.37 -0.36 -3.50
CA GLY A 55 6.74 0.99 -3.93
C GLY A 55 7.43 1.78 -2.82
N VAL A 56 8.51 2.48 -3.18
CA VAL A 56 9.07 3.56 -2.36
C VAL A 56 8.54 4.87 -2.93
N TYR A 57 7.75 5.57 -2.13
CA TYR A 57 7.24 6.90 -2.50
C TYR A 57 8.11 7.96 -1.84
N ASP A 58 8.50 8.97 -2.61
CA ASP A 58 9.10 10.17 -2.07
C ASP A 58 8.09 10.86 -1.14
N LYS A 59 8.59 11.46 -0.05
CA LYS A 59 7.78 12.28 0.86
C LYS A 59 8.03 13.74 0.54
N TYR A 60 7.02 14.43 0.03
CA TYR A 60 7.06 15.86 -0.20
C TYR A 60 6.35 16.62 0.92
N SER A 61 6.72 17.89 1.11
CA SER A 61 6.08 18.77 2.10
C SER A 61 4.59 19.06 1.80
N SER A 62 4.14 18.77 0.58
CA SER A 62 2.74 18.85 0.16
C SER A 62 1.89 17.68 0.63
N ASP A 63 2.52 16.57 1.04
CA ASP A 63 1.83 15.29 1.26
C ASP A 63 1.25 15.18 2.68
N TYR A 64 1.48 16.20 3.51
CA TYR A 64 0.98 16.25 4.87
C TYR A 64 0.58 17.66 5.28
N THR A 65 -0.35 17.72 6.22
CA THR A 65 -0.63 18.94 6.98
C THR A 65 0.19 18.93 8.26
N ALA A 66 1.01 19.96 8.47
CA ALA A 66 1.73 20.17 9.73
C ALA A 66 0.88 20.90 10.77
N PHE A 67 0.90 20.43 12.00
CA PHE A 67 0.33 21.09 13.17
C PHE A 67 1.44 21.40 14.17
N ASN A 68 1.51 22.64 14.63
CA ASN A 68 2.41 23.01 15.72
C ASN A 68 1.68 22.86 17.06
N VAL A 69 2.17 21.94 17.90
CA VAL A 69 1.67 21.68 19.24
C VAL A 69 2.76 22.01 20.24
N LEU A 70 2.63 23.16 20.91
CA LEU A 70 3.58 23.62 21.94
C LEU A 70 5.05 23.66 21.46
N GLY A 71 5.27 24.02 20.20
CA GLY A 71 6.60 24.07 19.59
C GLY A 71 7.05 22.77 18.91
N MET A 72 6.25 21.69 19.00
CA MET A 72 6.51 20.42 18.32
C MET A 72 5.69 20.33 17.03
N GLU A 73 6.33 19.96 15.92
CA GLU A 73 5.63 19.73 14.65
C GLU A 73 5.08 18.31 14.60
N VAL A 74 3.78 18.18 14.36
CA VAL A 74 3.07 16.91 14.13
C VAL A 74 2.57 16.89 12.68
N GLN A 75 2.94 15.86 11.93
CA GLN A 75 2.60 15.71 10.51
C GLN A 75 1.43 14.72 10.34
N VAL A 76 0.35 15.17 9.70
CA VAL A 76 -0.83 14.35 9.41
C VAL A 76 -0.97 14.20 7.90
N SER A 77 -0.81 12.96 7.40
CA SER A 77 -0.85 12.67 5.96
C SER A 77 -2.28 12.52 5.42
N ASP A 78 -3.23 12.15 6.27
CA ASP A 78 -4.63 11.97 5.84
C ASP A 78 -5.36 13.32 5.77
N ASP A 79 -5.81 13.67 4.56
CA ASP A 79 -6.45 14.95 4.29
C ASP A 79 -7.78 15.12 5.03
N GLN A 80 -8.61 14.09 5.10
CA GLN A 80 -9.92 14.13 5.76
C GLN A 80 -9.73 14.33 7.28
N LEU A 81 -8.82 13.56 7.87
CA LEU A 81 -8.44 13.70 9.27
C LEU A 81 -7.84 15.09 9.55
N SER A 82 -6.99 15.60 8.67
CA SER A 82 -6.40 16.94 8.85
C SER A 82 -7.46 18.04 8.87
N LYS A 83 -8.51 17.93 8.04
CA LYS A 83 -9.65 18.86 8.01
C LYS A 83 -10.47 18.75 9.30
N ALA A 84 -10.81 17.53 9.72
CA ALA A 84 -11.54 17.31 10.97
C ALA A 84 -10.77 17.87 12.19
N LEU A 85 -9.45 17.63 12.26
CA LEU A 85 -8.59 18.17 13.30
C LEU A 85 -8.52 19.71 13.28
N LYS A 86 -8.59 20.36 12.10
CA LYS A 86 -8.63 21.83 11.98
C LYS A 86 -9.92 22.44 12.56
N CYS A 87 -11.04 21.71 12.51
CA CYS A 87 -12.32 22.15 13.05
C CYS A 87 -12.39 22.08 14.59
N LEU A 88 -11.52 21.30 15.23
CA LEU A 88 -11.50 21.15 16.68
C LEU A 88 -10.89 22.37 17.39
N PRO A 89 -11.36 22.68 18.62
CA PRO A 89 -10.69 23.63 19.48
C PRO A 89 -9.23 23.23 19.75
N GLU A 90 -8.32 24.20 19.74
CA GLU A 90 -6.87 23.98 19.86
C GLU A 90 -6.49 23.08 21.05
N ARG A 91 -7.10 23.30 22.23
CA ARG A 91 -6.85 22.46 23.41
C ARG A 91 -7.19 20.99 23.19
N LYS A 92 -8.37 20.71 22.61
CA LYS A 92 -8.81 19.34 22.32
C LYS A 92 -7.93 18.69 21.26
N ARG A 93 -7.63 19.43 20.19
CA ARG A 93 -6.74 19.00 19.11
C ARG A 93 -5.36 18.64 19.63
N ASN A 94 -4.75 19.48 20.45
CA ASN A 94 -3.42 19.26 21.00
C ASN A 94 -3.38 18.00 21.87
N ILE A 95 -4.41 17.75 22.69
CA ILE A 95 -4.50 16.50 23.49
C ILE A 95 -4.51 15.26 22.59
N ILE A 96 -5.29 15.27 21.50
CA ILE A 96 -5.33 14.16 20.54
C ILE A 96 -3.98 13.95 19.86
N LEU A 97 -3.38 15.03 19.36
CA LEU A 97 -2.10 14.97 18.67
C LEU A 97 -0.99 14.46 19.60
N LEU A 98 -0.92 14.94 20.85
CA LEU A 98 0.07 14.47 21.81
C LEU A 98 -0.16 12.99 22.20
N SER A 99 -1.42 12.58 22.36
CA SER A 99 -1.74 11.21 22.80
C SER A 99 -1.53 10.14 21.73
N TYR A 100 -1.79 10.44 20.45
CA TYR A 100 -1.79 9.44 19.37
C TYR A 100 -0.65 9.59 18.37
N PHE A 101 -0.09 10.79 18.20
CA PHE A 101 1.01 11.02 17.26
C PHE A 101 2.37 11.15 17.95
N MET A 102 2.39 11.50 19.24
CA MET A 102 3.60 11.62 20.05
C MET A 102 3.68 10.56 21.16
N ASP A 103 2.76 9.59 21.18
CA ASP A 103 2.68 8.48 22.14
C ASP A 103 2.75 8.91 23.63
N MET A 104 2.34 10.13 23.96
CA MET A 104 2.37 10.64 25.33
C MET A 104 1.19 10.10 26.16
N SER A 105 1.47 9.77 27.40
CA SER A 105 0.45 9.34 28.37
C SER A 105 -0.40 10.53 28.87
N ASP A 106 -1.59 10.23 29.42
CA ASP A 106 -2.47 11.26 30.00
C ASP A 106 -1.81 12.06 31.13
N VAL A 107 -0.84 11.45 31.82
CA VAL A 107 -0.10 12.09 32.91
C VAL A 107 0.88 13.11 32.33
N GLU A 108 1.71 12.70 31.36
CA GLU A 108 2.68 13.57 30.69
C GLU A 108 2.01 14.73 29.95
N ILE A 109 0.88 14.47 29.28
CA ILE A 109 0.08 15.53 28.63
C ILE A 109 -0.49 16.50 29.66
N GLY A 110 -0.96 15.97 30.79
CA GLY A 110 -1.49 16.76 31.90
C GLY A 110 -0.43 17.70 32.47
N GLU A 111 0.77 17.18 32.72
CA GLU A 111 1.92 17.96 33.19
C GLU A 111 2.33 19.02 32.16
N LEU A 112 2.44 18.65 30.89
CA LEU A 112 2.86 19.55 29.80
C LEU A 112 1.87 20.70 29.56
N MET A 113 0.56 20.41 29.61
CA MET A 113 -0.50 21.39 29.37
C MET A 113 -1.02 22.05 30.64
N ASN A 114 -0.46 21.71 31.82
CA ASN A 114 -0.90 22.15 33.14
C ASN A 114 -2.40 21.87 33.40
N VAL A 115 -2.84 20.65 33.11
CA VAL A 115 -4.20 20.14 33.31
C VAL A 115 -4.18 18.81 34.07
N VAL A 116 -5.22 18.56 34.86
CA VAL A 116 -5.34 17.29 35.58
C VAL A 116 -5.53 16.14 34.58
N ARG A 117 -4.86 15.00 34.83
CA ARG A 117 -4.97 13.75 34.04
C ARG A 117 -6.42 13.39 33.67
N THR A 118 -7.35 13.53 34.61
CA THR A 118 -8.78 13.21 34.38
C THR A 118 -9.42 14.11 33.33
N THR A 119 -9.04 15.38 33.27
CA THR A 119 -9.48 16.32 32.23
C THR A 119 -8.93 15.94 30.87
N VAL A 120 -7.65 15.53 30.81
CA VAL A 120 -7.03 15.02 29.58
C VAL A 120 -7.79 13.80 29.06
N TYR A 121 -8.06 12.82 29.93
CA TYR A 121 -8.85 11.64 29.58
C TYR A 121 -10.23 12.01 29.04
N ARG A 122 -10.98 12.88 29.73
CA ARG A 122 -12.32 13.30 29.29
C ARG A 122 -12.28 14.02 27.94
N HIS A 123 -11.31 14.91 27.74
CA HIS A 123 -11.14 15.59 26.47
C HIS A 123 -10.78 14.61 25.36
N ARG A 124 -9.86 13.66 25.59
CA ARG A 124 -9.51 12.65 24.60
C ARG A 124 -10.75 11.85 24.18
N THR A 125 -11.49 11.28 25.14
CA THR A 125 -12.67 10.44 24.83
C THR A 125 -13.74 11.23 24.09
N SER A 126 -14.11 12.41 24.57
CA SER A 126 -15.12 13.27 23.93
C SER A 126 -14.68 13.74 22.53
N THR A 127 -13.40 14.04 22.34
CA THR A 127 -12.88 14.51 21.05
C THR A 127 -12.85 13.38 20.03
N LEU A 128 -12.57 12.14 20.44
CA LEU A 128 -12.65 10.98 19.56
C LEU A 128 -14.08 10.71 19.09
N GLU A 129 -15.07 10.87 19.97
CA GLU A 129 -16.49 10.78 19.59
C GLU A 129 -16.88 11.89 18.60
N GLU A 130 -16.39 13.12 18.80
CA GLU A 130 -16.60 14.24 17.87
C GLU A 130 -15.95 13.98 16.51
N LEU A 131 -14.69 13.54 16.48
CA LEU A 131 -13.96 13.20 15.25
C LEU A 131 -14.66 12.06 14.50
N ARG A 132 -15.11 11.04 15.21
CA ARG A 132 -15.85 9.92 14.62
C ARG A 132 -17.12 10.41 13.93
N LYS A 133 -17.90 11.27 14.57
CA LYS A 133 -19.11 11.85 13.96
C LYS A 133 -18.78 12.69 12.73
N MET A 134 -17.78 13.57 12.83
CA MET A 134 -17.37 14.41 11.70
C MET A 134 -16.90 13.59 10.48
N MET A 135 -16.27 12.44 10.71
CA MET A 135 -15.75 11.57 9.65
C MET A 135 -16.79 10.56 9.13
N GLU A 136 -17.82 10.23 9.90
CA GLU A 136 -18.94 9.36 9.47
C GLU A 136 -20.06 10.15 8.75
N GLU A 137 -20.14 11.47 8.94
CA GLU A 137 -21.14 12.37 8.32
C GLU A 137 -20.73 12.87 6.91
N GLU A 138 -19.51 12.57 6.45
CA GLU A 138 -19.01 12.76 5.07
C GLU A 138 -18.92 11.43 4.31
#